data_AF-A0A2E1ZSQ4-F1
#
_entry.id   AF-A0A2E1ZSQ4-F1
#
_cell.length_a   1.000
_cell.length_b   1.000
_cell.length_c   1.000
_cell.angle_alpha   90.00
_cell.angle_beta   90.00
_cell.angle_gamma   90.00
#
_symmetry.space_group_name_H-M   'P 1'
#
loop_
_entity.id
_entity.type
_entity.pdbx_description
1 polymer ?
#
loop_
_entity_poly.entity_id
_entity_poly.type
_entity_poly.pdbx_seq_one_letter_code
_entity_poly.pdbx_strand_id
1 'polypeptide(L)' 'MKLPENFQKNISAAYTLLGSIVGLGGIGYWLSIKYDNKYLFILLLLIGVMTGMYELYKIIKQ' A
#
# COMPACT_ATOMS: atom_id res chain seq x y z
N MET A 1 24.75 19.10 0.63
CA MET A 1 23.76 18.69 1.65
C MET A 1 23.90 17.18 1.81
N LYS A 2 24.20 16.66 3.01
CA LYS A 2 24.26 15.20 3.23
C LYS A 2 22.84 14.69 3.50
N LEU A 3 22.41 13.68 2.75
CA LEU A 3 21.13 13.01 3.00
C LEU A 3 21.22 12.20 4.30
N PRO A 4 20.15 12.17 5.11
CA PRO A 4 20.14 11.34 6.31
C PRO A 4 20.26 9.86 5.93
N GLU A 5 21.01 9.08 6.73
CA GLU A 5 21.31 7.67 6.47
C GLU A 5 20.06 6.81 6.18
N ASN A 6 18.93 7.17 6.78
CA ASN A 6 17.67 6.42 6.67
C ASN A 6 16.73 6.94 5.57
N PHE A 7 17.14 7.96 4.80
CA PHE A 7 16.25 8.64 3.85
C PHE A 7 15.77 7.72 2.73
N GLN A 8 16.69 6.95 2.14
CA GLN A 8 16.36 6.01 1.07
C GLN A 8 15.45 4.86 1.57
N LYS A 9 15.68 4.40 2.81
CA LYS A 9 14.87 3.36 3.45
C LYS A 9 13.44 3.85 3.70
N ASN A 10 13.29 5.08 4.20
CA ASN A 10 11.98 5.69 4.43
C ASN A 10 11.21 5.94 3.12
N ILE A 11 11.91 6.39 2.08
CA ILE A 11 11.32 6.58 0.75
C ILE A 11 10.84 5.25 0.19
N SER A 12 11.67 4.21 0.22
CA SER A 12 11.29 2.88 -0.26
C SER A 12 10.07 2.36 0.48
N ALA A 13 10.02 2.50 1.81
CA ALA A 13 8.89 2.07 2.62
C ALA A 13 7.59 2.82 2.27
N ALA A 14 7.68 4.14 2.04
CA ALA A 14 6.54 4.95 1.61
C ALA A 14 6.02 4.52 0.23
N TYR A 15 6.91 4.23 -0.72
CA TYR A 15 6.54 3.73 -2.04
C TYR A 15 5.91 2.34 -2.00
N THR A 16 6.38 1.46 -1.12
CA THR A 16 5.75 0.16 -0.89
C THR A 16 4.31 0.33 -0.40
N LEU A 17 4.10 1.13 0.63
CA LEU A 17 2.76 1.37 1.19
C LEU A 17 1.82 2.03 0.17
N LEU A 18 2.29 3.04 -0.56
CA LEU A 18 1.54 3.67 -1.64
C LEU A 18 1.23 2.68 -2.77
N GLY A 19 2.21 1.87 -3.17
CA GLY A 19 2.06 0.85 -4.20
C GLY A 19 1.00 -0.18 -3.83
N SER A 20 0.99 -0.67 -2.59
CA SER A 20 -0.03 -1.61 -2.11
C SER A 20 -1.42 -1.00 -2.11
N ILE A 21 -1.58 0.23 -1.61
CA ILE A 21 -2.89 0.92 -1.55
C ILE A 21 -3.40 1.23 -2.95
N VAL A 22 -2.56 1.79 -3.83
CA VAL A 22 -2.96 2.16 -5.19
C VAL A 22 -3.19 0.91 -6.04
N GLY A 23 -2.34 -0.11 -5.93
CA GLY A 23 -2.48 -1.36 -6.65
C GLY A 23 -3.76 -2.10 -6.27
N LEU A 24 -3.93 -2.42 -4.99
CA LEU A 24 -5.11 -3.15 -4.53
C LEU A 24 -6.38 -2.27 -4.55
N GLY A 25 -6.27 -0.99 -4.25
CA GLY A 25 -7.38 -0.04 -4.38
C GLY A 25 -7.83 0.13 -5.83
N GLY A 26 -6.90 0.21 -6.79
CA GLY A 26 -7.22 0.26 -8.22
C GLY A 26 -7.91 -1.02 -8.71
N ILE A 27 -7.40 -2.18 -8.32
CA ILE A 27 -8.03 -3.48 -8.60
C ILE A 27 -9.42 -3.54 -7.96
N GLY A 28 -9.55 -3.12 -6.70
CA GLY A 28 -10.82 -3.06 -5.97
C GLY A 28 -11.84 -2.13 -6.58
N TYR A 29 -11.41 -0.98 -7.11
CA TYR A 29 -12.27 -0.03 -7.80
C TYR A 29 -12.80 -0.64 -9.10
N TRP A 30 -11.93 -1.22 -9.91
CA TRP A 30 -12.33 -1.90 -11.15
C TRP A 30 -13.31 -3.06 -10.89
N LEU A 31 -13.03 -3.88 -9.87
CA LEU A 31 -13.94 -4.93 -9.38
C LEU A 31 -15.28 -4.35 -8.90
N SER A 32 -15.26 -3.24 -8.17
CA SER A 32 -16.49 -2.64 -7.64
C SER A 32 -17.45 -2.19 -8.75
N ILE A 33 -16.93 -1.67 -9.86
CA ILE A 33 -17.73 -1.31 -11.04
C ILE A 33 -18.23 -2.57 -11.75
N LYS A 34 -17.35 -3.56 -11.94
CA LYS A 34 -17.69 -4.78 -12.68
C LYS A 34 -18.79 -5.62 -12.02
N TYR A 35 -18.83 -5.62 -10.69
CA TYR A 35 -19.78 -6.42 -9.90
C TYR A 35 -20.85 -5.58 -9.18
N ASP A 36 -20.92 -4.27 -9.46
CA ASP A 36 -21.78 -3.29 -8.78
C ASP A 36 -21.75 -3.43 -7.24
N ASN A 37 -20.55 -3.68 -6.71
CA ASN A 37 -20.35 -4.03 -5.31
C ASN A 37 -19.27 -3.16 -4.67
N LYS A 38 -19.72 -2.09 -4.01
CA LYS A 38 -18.87 -1.14 -3.28
C LYS A 38 -18.06 -1.78 -2.14
N TYR A 39 -18.50 -2.92 -1.59
CA TYR A 39 -17.77 -3.61 -0.53
C TYR A 39 -16.45 -4.21 -1.02
N LEU A 40 -16.34 -4.56 -2.31
CA LEU A 40 -15.09 -5.07 -2.89
C LEU A 40 -13.99 -4.02 -2.87
N PHE A 41 -14.31 -2.76 -3.17
CA PHE A 41 -13.34 -1.67 -3.12
C PHE A 41 -12.81 -1.46 -1.69
N ILE A 42 -13.71 -1.41 -0.72
CA ILE A 42 -13.37 -1.22 0.70
C ILE A 42 -12.55 -2.41 1.22
N LEU A 43 -12.94 -3.64 0.87
CA LEU A 43 -12.23 -4.84 1.28
C LEU A 43 -10.79 -4.85 0.73
N LEU A 44 -10.61 -4.56 -0.57
CA LEU A 44 -9.28 -4.55 -1.17
C LEU A 44 -8.42 -3.39 -0.67
N LEU A 45 -9.01 -2.22 -0.38
CA LEU A 45 -8.29 -1.13 0.28
C LEU A 45 -7.78 -1.53 1.67
N LEU A 46 -8.60 -2.20 2.48
CA LEU A 46 -8.18 -2.71 3.79
C LEU A 46 -7.03 -3.70 3.66
N ILE A 47 -7.12 -4.64 2.71
CA ILE A 47 -6.05 -5.59 2.42
C ILE A 47 -4.78 -4.86 1.95
N GLY A 48 -4.92 -3.81 1.14
CA GLY A 48 -3.80 -2.99 0.67
C GLY A 48 -3.08 -2.25 1.78
N VAL A 49 -3.84 -1.66 2.70
CA VAL A 49 -3.28 -1.01 3.89
C VAL A 49 -2.58 -2.04 4.79
N MET A 50 -3.21 -3.19 5.06
CA MET A 50 -2.61 -4.24 5.90
C MET A 50 -1.31 -4.80 5.30
N THR A 51 -1.32 -5.08 3.99
CA THR A 51 -0.14 -5.59 3.27
C THR A 51 0.99 -4.56 3.27
N GLY A 52 0.67 -3.30 2.91
CA GLY A 52 1.65 -2.22 2.87
C GLY A 52 2.24 -1.94 4.26
N MET A 53 1.42 -1.97 5.32
CA MET A 53 1.92 -1.82 6.69
C MET A 53 2.76 -3.02 7.16
N TYR A 54 2.41 -4.24 6.76
CA TYR A 54 3.20 -5.43 7.08
C TYR A 54 4.60 -5.39 6.43
N GLU A 55 4.68 -5.02 5.15
CA GLU A 55 5.97 -4.84 4.48
C GLU A 55 6.78 -3.68 5.09
N LEU A 56 6.12 -2.57 5.42
CA LEU A 56 6.75 -1.44 6.09
C LEU A 56 7.33 -1.86 7.45
N TYR A 57 6.58 -2.62 8.26
CA TYR A 57 7.07 -3.16 9.52
C TYR A 57 8.30 -4.05 9.32
N LYS A 58 8.30 -4.92 8.29
CA LYS A 58 9.44 -5.78 7.97
C LYS A 58 10.68 -4.97 7.60
N ILE A 59 10.52 -3.90 6.82
CA ILE A 59 11.61 -2.99 6.44
C ILE A 59 12.16 -2.26 7.65
N ILE A 60 11.31 -1.77 8.56
CA ILE A 60 11.74 -1.04 9.76
C ILE A 60 12.44 -1.95 10.77
N LYS A 61 11.94 -3.19 10.94
CA LYS A 61 12.48 -4.15 11.90
C LYS A 61 13.80 -4.78 11.46
N GLN A 62 14.01 -4.96 10.16
CA GLN A 62 15.31 -5.34 9.59
C GLN A 62 16.30 -4.19 9.69
#